data_AF-A0A4Y9VPG9-F1
#
_entry.id   AF-A0A4Y9VPG9-F1
#
_cell.length_a   1.000
_cell.length_b   1.000
_cell.length_c   1.000
_cell.angle_alpha   90.00
_cell.angle_beta   90.00
_cell.angle_gamma   90.00
#
_symmetry.space_group_name_H-M   'P 1'
#
loop_
_entity.id
_entity.type
_entity.pdbx_description
1 polymer ?
#
loop_
_entity_poly.entity_id
_entity_poly.type
_entity_poly.pdbx_seq_one_letter_code
_entity_poly.pdbx_strand_id
1 'polypeptide(L)'
;MLIWFVVVYLLVSITIGLVAATRVKNTKDYAVAGRHLPLPVVIATVFATWFGAEAIFGVSATFVTKGLNGVAADPFGASMCLVLAGFFFSTQLYKLNIITLGDFYRMRYNRTVEVLTTIAIVISYLGWVAAQIKALGLIFNIITHGAVSEDTGMILGTAIVLTYTTFGGMLSVAVLDFVQMIVVIGGLLYIGSIVSDMTGGVAPVIEHARAAGKLDFFPKGADIWVWLTFLGGWVTMMLGSIPQQDVFQRITSAKSAKIALWGSLLGATVYFCFTFVPMFIAYSATLIDPMHFGALVVDDSQRVLPYLVLEHTPLLAQVIFFGAVMSAIMSCSSATLLAPSVSFAENIVKGYMPHLSDKGFLKVMRICLIGFGLCVLFYALNSERSIFGMVESAYKITLAGAFVPLIFGVFWKKSTSQGALAAIIGGVSTWVLIEVLIGEACLVPPQLIGLGVSIIAMVAGSLLPQKIGGSPEKPAGYLHEHAARPH
;
A
#
# COMPACT_ATOMS: atom_id res chain seq x y z
N MET A 1 15.02 14.29 25.52
CA MET A 1 16.08 13.30 25.17
C MET A 1 15.64 12.37 24.03
N LEU A 2 14.41 11.83 24.07
CA LEU A 2 13.84 10.95 23.01
C LEU A 2 13.98 11.51 21.58
N ILE A 3 13.61 12.78 21.36
CA ILE A 3 13.68 13.43 20.04
C ILE A 3 15.08 13.36 19.40
N TRP A 4 16.16 13.46 20.18
CA TRP A 4 17.52 13.42 19.65
C TRP A 4 17.90 12.04 19.12
N PHE A 5 17.43 10.97 19.76
CA PHE A 5 17.62 9.61 19.24
C PHE A 5 16.84 9.39 17.94
N VAL A 6 15.62 9.92 17.85
CA VAL A 6 14.84 9.90 16.61
C VAL A 6 15.58 10.68 15.50
N VAL A 7 16.11 11.87 15.80
CA VAL A 7 16.91 12.65 14.84
C VAL A 7 18.14 11.88 14.37
N VAL A 8 18.90 11.24 15.28
CA VAL A 8 20.04 10.41 14.91
C VAL A 8 19.62 9.25 14.00
N TYR A 9 18.53 8.55 14.35
CA TYR A 9 18.00 7.48 13.52
C TYR A 9 17.60 7.96 12.12
N LEU A 10 16.94 9.12 12.02
CA LEU A 10 16.57 9.74 10.75
C LEU A 10 17.80 10.08 9.92
N LEU A 11 18.83 10.67 10.53
CA LEU A 11 20.09 11.00 9.85
C LEU A 11 20.80 9.75 9.32
N VAL A 12 20.84 8.67 10.10
CA VAL A 12 21.39 7.38 9.66
C VAL A 12 20.60 6.83 8.46
N SER A 13 19.27 6.83 8.54
CA SER A 13 18.40 6.34 7.47
C SER A 13 18.58 7.16 6.17
N ILE A 14 18.57 8.49 6.28
CA ILE A 14 18.81 9.40 5.15
C ILE A 14 20.19 9.13 4.55
N THR A 15 21.22 8.96 5.39
CA THR A 15 22.59 8.70 4.94
C THR A 15 22.69 7.40 4.16
N ILE A 16 22.11 6.31 4.66
CA ILE A 16 22.06 5.02 3.95
C ILE A 16 21.37 5.18 2.58
N GLY A 17 20.24 5.88 2.55
CA GLY A 17 19.50 6.16 1.32
C GLY A 17 20.31 6.97 0.30
N LEU A 18 20.97 8.04 0.74
CA LEU A 18 21.80 8.88 -0.13
C LEU A 18 23.07 8.17 -0.61
N VAL A 19 23.69 7.33 0.22
CA VAL A 19 24.83 6.50 -0.18
C VAL A 19 24.39 5.48 -1.23
N ALA A 20 23.24 4.83 -1.06
CA ALA A 20 22.68 3.93 -2.06
C ALA A 20 22.33 4.67 -3.36
N ALA A 21 21.87 5.93 -3.27
CA ALA A 21 21.53 6.77 -4.42
C ALA A 21 22.72 7.02 -5.36
N THR A 22 23.96 7.00 -4.84
CA THR A 22 25.17 7.14 -5.68
C THR A 22 25.33 6.04 -6.73
N ARG A 23 24.62 4.91 -6.54
CA ARG A 23 24.64 3.77 -7.47
C ARG A 23 23.59 3.87 -8.58
N VAL A 24 22.67 4.84 -8.52
CA VAL A 24 21.62 5.03 -9.53
C VAL A 24 22.18 5.84 -10.70
N LYS A 25 22.34 5.19 -11.87
CA LYS A 25 22.96 5.83 -13.04
C LYS A 25 21.99 6.11 -14.20
N ASN A 26 20.89 5.37 -14.27
CA ASN A 26 19.94 5.39 -15.37
C ASN A 26 18.49 5.15 -14.88
N THR A 27 17.52 5.24 -15.80
CA THR A 27 16.10 5.04 -15.50
C THR A 27 15.80 3.62 -14.97
N LYS A 28 16.50 2.59 -15.47
CA LYS A 28 16.29 1.19 -15.05
C LYS A 28 16.74 0.96 -13.60
N ASP A 29 17.85 1.56 -13.19
CA ASP A 29 18.31 1.51 -11.80
C ASP A 29 17.31 2.23 -10.87
N TYR A 30 16.80 3.38 -11.31
CA TYR A 30 15.86 4.20 -10.54
C TYR A 30 14.48 3.56 -10.40
N ALA A 31 13.94 2.98 -11.48
CA ALA A 31 12.59 2.43 -11.49
C ALA A 31 12.52 0.98 -10.98
N VAL A 32 13.48 0.12 -11.31
CA VAL A 32 13.38 -1.34 -11.04
C VAL A 32 14.65 -1.94 -10.42
N ALA A 33 15.53 -1.10 -9.85
CA ALA A 33 16.78 -1.53 -9.23
C ALA A 33 17.58 -2.52 -10.10
N GLY A 34 17.64 -2.26 -11.40
CA GLY A 34 18.40 -3.08 -12.36
C GLY A 34 17.87 -4.52 -12.57
N ARG A 35 16.76 -4.91 -11.92
CA ARG A 35 16.19 -6.28 -11.93
C ARG A 35 17.13 -7.35 -11.37
N HIS A 36 17.85 -7.03 -10.29
CA HIS A 36 18.84 -7.92 -9.70
C HIS A 36 18.66 -8.15 -8.19
N LEU A 37 17.48 -7.84 -7.64
CA LEU A 37 17.24 -7.97 -6.20
C LEU A 37 17.20 -9.46 -5.78
N PRO A 38 17.98 -9.87 -4.77
CA PRO A 38 17.95 -11.21 -4.22
C PRO A 38 16.74 -11.43 -3.32
N LEU A 39 16.40 -12.70 -3.05
CA LEU A 39 15.20 -13.09 -2.32
C LEU A 39 15.03 -12.39 -0.95
N PRO A 40 16.03 -12.30 -0.06
CA PRO A 40 15.85 -11.63 1.23
C PRO A 40 15.50 -10.16 1.08
N VAL A 41 16.06 -9.48 0.08
CA VAL A 41 15.75 -8.07 -0.19
C VAL A 41 14.35 -7.93 -0.78
N VAL A 42 13.91 -8.83 -1.66
CA VAL A 42 12.52 -8.82 -2.16
C VAL A 42 11.52 -9.03 -1.03
N ILE A 43 11.76 -10.00 -0.14
CA ILE A 43 10.92 -10.24 1.06
C ILE A 43 10.84 -8.97 1.90
N ALA A 44 11.98 -8.34 2.19
CA ALA A 44 12.02 -7.12 2.97
C ALA A 44 11.28 -5.97 2.30
N THR A 45 11.44 -5.80 0.98
CA THR A 45 10.74 -4.74 0.25
C THR A 45 9.22 -4.94 0.21
N VAL A 46 8.76 -6.19 0.08
CA VAL A 46 7.32 -6.50 0.11
C VAL A 46 6.76 -6.23 1.49
N PHE A 47 7.43 -6.74 2.54
CA PHE A 47 7.06 -6.47 3.93
C PHE A 47 7.03 -4.97 4.22
N ALA A 48 8.13 -4.26 3.97
CA ALA A 48 8.29 -2.88 4.43
C ALA A 48 7.43 -1.88 3.65
N THR A 49 7.08 -2.17 2.39
CA THR A 49 6.12 -1.37 1.61
C THR A 49 4.71 -1.45 2.21
N TRP A 50 4.31 -2.62 2.72
CA TRP A 50 2.95 -2.86 3.21
C TRP A 50 2.83 -2.64 4.73
N PHE A 51 3.92 -2.85 5.46
CA PHE A 51 4.00 -2.63 6.89
C PHE A 51 4.35 -1.16 7.20
N GLY A 52 3.38 -0.28 7.00
CA GLY A 52 3.50 1.16 7.29
C GLY A 52 2.63 1.64 8.46
N ALA A 53 2.29 2.93 8.45
CA ALA A 53 1.40 3.57 9.40
C ALA A 53 0.03 2.89 9.54
N GLU A 54 -0.51 2.38 8.44
CA GLU A 54 -1.77 1.64 8.42
C GLU A 54 -1.68 0.40 9.31
N ALA A 55 -0.71 -0.49 9.07
CA ALA A 55 -0.54 -1.71 9.86
C ALA A 55 -0.27 -1.43 11.34
N ILE A 56 0.50 -0.38 11.66
CA ILE A 56 0.89 -0.06 13.04
C ILE A 56 -0.20 0.69 13.80
N PHE A 57 -0.84 1.70 13.20
CA PHE A 57 -1.81 2.57 13.88
C PHE A 57 -3.24 2.36 13.39
N GLY A 58 -3.45 2.26 12.09
CA GLY A 58 -4.78 2.13 11.51
C GLY A 58 -5.45 0.80 11.89
N VAL A 59 -4.78 -0.31 11.64
CA VAL A 59 -5.26 -1.66 11.93
C VAL A 59 -5.38 -1.89 13.43
N SER A 60 -4.39 -1.47 14.21
CA SER A 60 -4.43 -1.62 15.67
C SER A 60 -5.59 -0.83 16.29
N ALA A 61 -5.81 0.42 15.86
CA ALA A 61 -6.92 1.26 16.31
C ALA A 61 -8.28 0.66 15.92
N THR A 62 -8.38 0.17 14.68
CA THR A 62 -9.59 -0.48 14.17
C THR A 62 -9.86 -1.79 14.90
N PHE A 63 -8.83 -2.56 15.25
CA PHE A 63 -8.98 -3.77 16.05
C PHE A 63 -9.50 -3.47 17.47
N VAL A 64 -8.95 -2.45 18.14
CA VAL A 64 -9.40 -2.07 19.49
C VAL A 64 -10.88 -1.67 19.48
N THR A 65 -11.34 -0.96 18.45
CA THR A 65 -12.73 -0.50 18.33
C THR A 65 -13.68 -1.58 17.80
N LYS A 66 -13.34 -2.23 16.68
CA LYS A 66 -14.23 -3.12 15.90
C LYS A 66 -13.83 -4.61 15.90
N GLY A 67 -12.69 -4.98 16.48
CA GLY A 67 -12.19 -6.36 16.47
C GLY A 67 -11.76 -6.85 15.08
N LEU A 68 -11.58 -8.17 14.94
CA LEU A 68 -11.16 -8.82 13.70
C LEU A 68 -12.12 -8.57 12.53
N ASN A 69 -13.41 -8.41 12.81
CA ASN A 69 -14.41 -8.07 11.80
C ASN A 69 -14.13 -6.73 11.10
N GLY A 70 -13.64 -5.74 11.85
CA GLY A 70 -13.33 -4.40 11.32
C GLY A 70 -12.03 -4.32 10.52
N VAL A 71 -11.16 -5.32 10.63
CA VAL A 71 -9.83 -5.37 9.99
C VAL A 71 -9.78 -6.38 8.84
N ALA A 72 -10.94 -6.69 8.24
CA ALA A 72 -11.01 -7.60 7.09
C ALA A 72 -10.22 -7.09 5.87
N ALA A 73 -10.15 -5.76 5.69
CA ALA A 73 -9.35 -5.15 4.64
C ALA A 73 -7.84 -5.38 4.86
N ASP A 74 -7.28 -4.95 5.98
CA ASP A 74 -5.88 -5.14 6.37
C ASP A 74 -5.85 -5.75 7.79
N PRO A 75 -5.18 -6.91 8.03
CA PRO A 75 -4.16 -7.53 7.16
C PRO A 75 -4.68 -8.59 6.18
N PHE A 76 -5.93 -9.03 6.30
CA PHE A 76 -6.41 -10.20 5.56
C PHE A 76 -6.49 -9.95 4.06
N GLY A 77 -7.20 -8.92 3.62
CA GLY A 77 -7.28 -8.54 2.21
C GLY A 77 -5.93 -8.17 1.62
N ALA A 78 -5.15 -7.32 2.31
CA ALA A 78 -3.82 -6.91 1.89
C ALA A 78 -2.85 -8.10 1.68
N SER A 79 -2.80 -9.04 2.63
CA SER A 79 -1.96 -10.23 2.51
C SER A 79 -2.42 -11.15 1.39
N MET A 80 -3.75 -11.32 1.22
CA MET A 80 -4.31 -12.08 0.11
C MET A 80 -3.99 -11.44 -1.25
N CYS A 81 -4.02 -10.11 -1.37
CA CYS A 81 -3.56 -9.41 -2.57
C CYS A 81 -2.13 -9.85 -2.93
N LEU A 82 -1.19 -9.76 -1.99
CA LEU A 82 0.21 -10.10 -2.23
C LEU A 82 0.40 -11.57 -2.62
N VAL A 83 -0.35 -12.48 -1.98
CA VAL A 83 -0.35 -13.90 -2.33
C VAL A 83 -0.89 -14.14 -3.74
N LEU A 84 -2.03 -13.54 -4.08
CA LEU A 84 -2.66 -13.66 -5.40
C LEU A 84 -1.80 -13.04 -6.49
N ALA A 85 -1.25 -11.85 -6.27
CA ALA A 85 -0.32 -11.17 -7.17
C ALA A 85 0.93 -12.01 -7.41
N GLY A 86 1.52 -12.53 -6.32
CA GLY A 86 2.66 -13.45 -6.37
C GLY A 86 2.35 -14.69 -7.19
N PHE A 87 1.27 -15.41 -6.88
CA PHE A 87 0.96 -16.69 -7.51
C PHE A 87 0.53 -16.55 -8.97
N PHE A 88 -0.41 -15.64 -9.26
CA PHE A 88 -1.06 -15.55 -10.57
C PHE A 88 -0.34 -14.61 -11.55
N PHE A 89 0.28 -13.53 -11.06
CA PHE A 89 0.76 -12.45 -11.94
C PHE A 89 2.29 -12.37 -12.03
N SER A 90 3.02 -12.80 -10.99
CA SER A 90 4.48 -12.62 -10.94
C SER A 90 5.19 -13.18 -12.18
N THR A 91 4.89 -14.44 -12.55
CA THR A 91 5.56 -15.11 -13.65
C THR A 91 5.15 -14.55 -15.01
N GLN A 92 3.88 -14.15 -15.17
CA GLN A 92 3.37 -13.62 -16.44
C GLN A 92 3.97 -12.26 -16.75
N LEU A 93 3.96 -11.35 -15.76
CA LEU A 93 4.38 -9.97 -15.96
C LEU A 93 5.89 -9.80 -15.85
N TYR A 94 6.59 -10.62 -15.06
CA TYR A 94 8.05 -10.62 -15.01
C TYR A 94 8.67 -10.79 -16.40
N LYS A 95 8.09 -11.69 -17.21
CA LYS A 95 8.59 -12.05 -18.54
C LYS A 95 8.36 -10.97 -19.59
N LEU A 96 7.48 -10.01 -19.36
CA LEU A 96 7.23 -8.89 -20.28
C LEU A 96 8.37 -7.89 -20.33
N ASN A 97 9.26 -7.90 -19.33
CA ASN A 97 10.41 -6.98 -19.23
C ASN A 97 10.04 -5.49 -19.33
N ILE A 98 8.81 -5.13 -18.93
CA ILE A 98 8.30 -3.76 -18.85
C ILE A 98 8.72 -3.06 -17.54
N ILE A 99 8.59 -1.74 -17.50
CA ILE A 99 8.91 -0.90 -16.32
C ILE A 99 7.66 -0.73 -15.45
N THR A 100 6.50 -0.49 -16.08
CA THR A 100 5.26 -0.19 -15.35
C THR A 100 4.13 -1.12 -15.73
N LEU A 101 3.10 -1.19 -14.89
CA LEU A 101 1.86 -1.87 -15.24
C LEU A 101 1.12 -1.15 -16.37
N GLY A 102 1.26 0.17 -16.48
CA GLY A 102 0.72 0.95 -17.60
C GLY A 102 1.20 0.41 -18.95
N ASP A 103 2.47 0.00 -19.05
CA ASP A 103 3.01 -0.60 -20.27
C ASP A 103 2.28 -1.88 -20.66
N PHE A 104 1.92 -2.72 -19.67
CA PHE A 104 1.11 -3.92 -19.92
C PHE A 104 -0.25 -3.55 -20.52
N TYR A 105 -0.95 -2.55 -19.97
CA TYR A 105 -2.22 -2.10 -20.52
C TYR A 105 -2.07 -1.53 -21.94
N ARG A 106 -0.98 -0.82 -22.24
CA ARG A 106 -0.68 -0.36 -23.60
C ARG A 106 -0.51 -1.53 -24.56
N MET A 107 0.35 -2.48 -24.19
CA MET A 107 0.67 -3.66 -25.00
C MET A 107 -0.56 -4.55 -25.23
N ARG A 108 -1.38 -4.75 -24.19
CA ARG A 108 -2.55 -5.63 -24.25
C ARG A 108 -3.74 -4.97 -24.93
N TYR A 109 -3.93 -3.68 -24.73
CA TYR A 109 -5.09 -2.93 -25.19
C TYR A 109 -4.66 -1.79 -26.10
N ASN A 110 -4.54 -0.56 -25.59
CA ASN A 110 -4.08 0.60 -26.33
C ASN A 110 -3.67 1.74 -25.38
N ARG A 111 -3.18 2.84 -25.98
CA ARG A 111 -2.72 4.04 -25.26
C ARG A 111 -3.78 4.66 -24.35
N THR A 112 -5.05 4.66 -24.76
CA THR A 112 -6.15 5.24 -23.95
C THR A 112 -6.37 4.45 -22.66
N VAL A 113 -6.40 3.11 -22.76
CA VAL A 113 -6.54 2.23 -21.60
C VAL A 113 -5.35 2.40 -20.65
N GLU A 114 -4.12 2.45 -21.18
CA GLU A 114 -2.91 2.74 -20.39
C GLU A 114 -3.04 4.04 -19.59
N VAL A 115 -3.42 5.15 -20.23
CA VAL A 115 -3.48 6.46 -19.57
C VAL A 115 -4.56 6.46 -18.48
N LEU A 116 -5.76 5.96 -18.78
CA LEU A 116 -6.86 5.96 -17.81
C LEU A 116 -6.57 5.07 -16.60
N THR A 117 -6.02 3.87 -16.81
CA THR A 117 -5.62 2.97 -15.71
C THR A 117 -4.47 3.55 -14.90
N THR A 118 -3.48 4.16 -15.56
CA THR A 118 -2.37 4.85 -14.87
C THR A 118 -2.90 5.98 -13.99
N ILE A 119 -3.82 6.81 -14.48
CA ILE A 119 -4.42 7.90 -13.69
C ILE A 119 -5.16 7.33 -12.47
N ALA A 120 -5.97 6.28 -12.65
CA ALA A 120 -6.67 5.62 -11.55
C ALA A 120 -5.70 5.10 -10.48
N ILE A 121 -4.61 4.45 -10.90
CA ILE A 121 -3.56 3.96 -9.99
C ILE A 121 -2.87 5.13 -9.28
N VAL A 122 -2.44 6.17 -9.99
CA VAL A 122 -1.76 7.34 -9.39
C VAL A 122 -2.66 8.05 -8.37
N ILE A 123 -3.95 8.22 -8.68
CA ILE A 123 -4.92 8.82 -7.75
C ILE A 123 -5.09 7.96 -6.49
N SER A 124 -5.10 6.62 -6.62
CA SER A 124 -5.21 5.75 -5.44
C SER A 124 -4.06 5.94 -4.44
N TYR A 125 -2.83 6.17 -4.92
CA TYR A 125 -1.70 6.41 -4.01
C TYR A 125 -1.82 7.69 -3.19
N LEU A 126 -2.66 8.67 -3.58
CA LEU A 126 -2.87 9.87 -2.76
C LEU A 126 -3.39 9.51 -1.37
N GLY A 127 -4.37 8.61 -1.28
CA GLY A 127 -4.93 8.20 0.01
C GLY A 127 -3.93 7.41 0.85
N TRP A 128 -3.23 6.46 0.21
CA TRP A 128 -2.29 5.61 0.93
C TRP A 128 -1.08 6.37 1.47
N VAL A 129 -0.43 7.18 0.64
CA VAL A 129 0.76 7.93 1.05
C VAL A 129 0.38 9.01 2.05
N ALA A 130 -0.77 9.67 1.88
CA ALA A 130 -1.21 10.70 2.82
C ALA A 130 -1.49 10.13 4.22
N ALA A 131 -1.95 8.88 4.32
CA ALA A 131 -2.07 8.19 5.61
C ALA A 131 -0.70 8.04 6.30
N GLN A 132 0.36 7.77 5.54
CA GLN A 132 1.74 7.72 6.06
C GLN A 132 2.22 9.10 6.53
N ILE A 133 1.96 10.15 5.73
CA ILE A 133 2.35 11.53 6.08
C ILE A 133 1.62 12.00 7.34
N LYS A 134 0.33 11.72 7.48
CA LYS A 134 -0.42 11.99 8.72
C LYS A 134 0.19 11.31 9.94
N ALA A 135 0.59 10.05 9.80
CA ALA A 135 1.22 9.32 10.89
C ALA A 135 2.59 9.91 11.29
N LEU A 136 3.39 10.41 10.33
CA LEU A 136 4.60 11.17 10.66
C LEU A 136 4.26 12.44 11.45
N GLY A 137 3.21 13.16 11.06
CA GLY A 137 2.67 14.31 11.79
C GLY A 137 2.32 13.98 13.23
N LEU A 138 1.54 12.92 13.42
CA LEU A 138 1.14 12.40 14.72
C LEU A 138 2.36 12.04 15.58
N ILE A 139 3.33 11.32 15.03
CA ILE A 139 4.51 10.89 15.79
C ILE A 139 5.35 12.09 16.21
N PHE A 140 5.60 13.06 15.32
CA PHE A 140 6.33 14.27 15.69
C PHE A 140 5.60 15.06 16.78
N ASN A 141 4.28 15.16 16.71
CA ASN A 141 3.48 15.81 17.74
C ASN A 141 3.64 15.11 19.11
N ILE A 142 3.49 13.78 19.15
CA ILE A 142 3.57 12.99 20.38
C ILE A 142 4.97 13.08 21.01
N ILE A 143 6.04 12.82 20.25
CA ILE A 143 7.41 12.76 20.82
C ILE A 143 7.95 14.13 21.24
N THR A 144 7.33 15.22 20.77
CA THR A 144 7.67 16.59 21.15
C THR A 144 6.71 17.16 22.19
N HIS A 145 5.78 16.35 22.71
CA HIS A 145 4.75 16.77 23.66
C HIS A 145 3.96 18.00 23.18
N GLY A 146 3.60 18.01 21.88
CA GLY A 146 2.82 19.08 21.26
C GLY A 146 3.61 20.31 20.82
N ALA A 147 4.93 20.36 21.04
CA ALA A 147 5.74 21.51 20.58
C ALA A 147 5.78 21.62 19.04
N VAL A 148 5.64 20.50 18.34
CA VAL A 148 5.42 20.45 16.88
C VAL A 148 3.96 20.08 16.63
N SER A 149 3.21 20.95 15.94
CA SER A 149 1.84 20.60 15.51
C SER A 149 1.85 19.44 14.52
N GLU A 150 0.75 18.69 14.42
CA GLU A 150 0.65 17.59 13.46
C GLU A 150 0.90 18.06 12.02
N ASP A 151 0.34 19.21 11.62
CA ASP A 151 0.56 19.83 10.30
C ASP A 151 2.04 20.12 10.04
N THR A 152 2.74 20.70 11.02
CA THR A 152 4.18 20.96 10.90
C THR A 152 4.95 19.65 10.81
N GLY A 153 4.55 18.63 11.58
CA GLY A 153 5.12 17.30 11.51
C GLY A 153 4.90 16.65 10.14
N MET A 154 3.74 16.82 9.51
CA MET A 154 3.45 16.34 8.16
C MET A 154 4.39 16.98 7.12
N ILE A 155 4.60 18.29 7.22
CA ILE A 155 5.53 19.04 6.34
C ILE A 155 6.96 18.53 6.52
N LEU A 156 7.43 18.41 7.76
CA LEU A 156 8.78 17.91 8.08
C LEU A 156 8.97 16.47 7.60
N GLY A 157 8.00 15.59 7.87
CA GLY A 157 8.02 14.20 7.44
C GLY A 157 8.09 14.07 5.92
N THR A 158 7.29 14.85 5.21
CA THR A 158 7.31 14.90 3.74
C THR A 158 8.67 15.34 3.21
N ALA A 159 9.24 16.41 3.76
CA ALA A 159 10.55 16.91 3.35
C ALA A 159 11.66 15.85 3.56
N ILE A 160 11.63 15.15 4.69
CA ILE A 160 12.58 14.07 5.01
C ILE A 160 12.47 12.93 3.99
N VAL A 161 11.25 12.42 3.75
CA VAL A 161 11.05 11.28 2.84
C VAL A 161 11.41 11.65 1.40
N LEU A 162 11.02 12.84 0.93
CA LEU A 162 11.36 13.32 -0.40
C LEU A 162 12.88 13.42 -0.60
N THR A 163 13.62 13.87 0.41
CA THR A 163 15.07 14.10 0.30
C THR A 163 15.81 12.88 -0.22
N TYR A 164 15.67 11.71 0.40
CA TYR A 164 16.41 10.52 -0.04
C TYR A 164 15.69 9.75 -1.16
N THR A 165 14.36 9.79 -1.22
CA THR A 165 13.59 9.03 -2.23
C THR A 165 13.81 9.61 -3.63
N THR A 166 13.82 10.93 -3.78
CA THR A 166 14.05 11.61 -5.07
C THR A 166 15.39 11.22 -5.68
N PHE A 167 16.47 11.12 -4.90
CA PHE A 167 17.76 10.75 -5.47
C PHE A 167 17.90 9.23 -5.65
N GLY A 168 17.35 8.47 -4.70
CA GLY A 168 17.68 7.07 -4.51
C GLY A 168 16.86 6.05 -5.31
N GLY A 169 15.63 6.37 -5.69
CA GLY A 169 14.76 5.45 -6.42
C GLY A 169 14.64 4.06 -5.79
N MET A 170 14.26 3.07 -6.61
CA MET A 170 13.94 1.70 -6.20
C MET A 170 15.13 0.99 -5.54
N LEU A 171 16.36 1.27 -6.01
CA LEU A 171 17.56 0.67 -5.44
C LEU A 171 17.79 1.12 -3.99
N SER A 172 17.63 2.41 -3.71
CA SER A 172 17.84 2.93 -2.35
C SER A 172 16.71 2.52 -1.42
N VAL A 173 15.48 2.52 -1.92
CA VAL A 173 14.32 1.95 -1.22
C VAL A 173 14.60 0.50 -0.84
N ALA A 174 15.09 -0.33 -1.77
CA ALA A 174 15.36 -1.75 -1.46
C ALA A 174 16.43 -1.97 -0.38
N VAL A 175 17.48 -1.14 -0.35
CA VAL A 175 18.52 -1.21 0.69
C VAL A 175 17.97 -0.77 2.04
N LEU A 176 17.21 0.32 2.06
CA LEU A 176 16.57 0.82 3.27
C LEU A 176 15.57 -0.19 3.82
N ASP A 177 14.67 -0.71 2.99
CA ASP A 177 13.65 -1.70 3.36
C ASP A 177 14.29 -2.91 4.06
N PHE A 178 15.44 -3.39 3.59
CA PHE A 178 16.16 -4.51 4.22
C PHE A 178 16.67 -4.19 5.63
N VAL A 179 17.27 -3.00 5.82
CA VAL A 179 17.77 -2.58 7.14
C VAL A 179 16.60 -2.25 8.07
N GLN A 180 15.61 -1.53 7.55
CA GLN A 180 14.46 -1.02 8.28
C GLN A 180 13.52 -2.13 8.74
N MET A 181 13.34 -3.20 7.95
CA MET A 181 12.60 -4.39 8.36
C MET A 181 13.15 -4.99 9.66
N ILE A 182 14.48 -5.06 9.82
CA ILE A 182 15.10 -5.64 11.03
C ILE A 182 14.79 -4.76 12.24
N VAL A 183 14.88 -3.44 12.10
CA VAL A 183 14.57 -2.47 13.15
C VAL A 183 13.09 -2.56 13.55
N VAL A 184 12.19 -2.64 12.56
CA VAL A 184 10.74 -2.74 12.77
C VAL A 184 10.40 -4.03 13.52
N ILE A 185 10.89 -5.17 13.02
CA ILE A 185 10.56 -6.48 13.58
C ILE A 185 11.13 -6.62 14.99
N GLY A 186 12.42 -6.33 15.17
CA GLY A 186 13.06 -6.39 16.48
C GLY A 186 12.44 -5.41 17.48
N GLY A 187 12.17 -4.18 17.03
CA GLY A 187 11.60 -3.14 17.88
C GLY A 187 10.19 -3.46 18.37
N LEU A 188 9.29 -3.86 17.47
CA LEU A 188 7.91 -4.18 17.86
C LEU A 188 7.81 -5.47 18.69
N LEU A 189 8.65 -6.49 18.44
CA LEU A 189 8.69 -7.68 19.30
C LEU A 189 9.20 -7.36 20.71
N TYR A 190 10.21 -6.50 20.82
CA TYR A 190 10.73 -6.06 22.11
C TYR A 190 9.69 -5.27 22.91
N ILE A 191 8.91 -4.39 22.26
CA ILE A 191 7.79 -3.70 22.92
C ILE A 191 6.68 -4.68 23.27
N GLY A 192 6.36 -5.62 22.38
CA GLY A 192 5.41 -6.69 22.64
C GLY A 192 5.78 -7.51 23.88
N SER A 193 7.07 -7.81 24.11
CA SER A 193 7.49 -8.53 25.32
C SER A 193 7.30 -7.70 26.60
N ILE A 194 7.66 -6.42 26.59
CA ILE A 194 7.45 -5.55 27.77
C ILE A 194 5.96 -5.44 28.11
N VAL A 195 5.12 -5.19 27.10
CA VAL A 195 3.67 -5.04 27.28
C VAL A 195 3.01 -6.36 27.70
N SER A 196 3.52 -7.49 27.21
CA SER A 196 3.11 -8.82 27.67
C SER A 196 3.40 -9.02 29.16
N ASP A 197 4.57 -8.61 29.65
CA ASP A 197 4.90 -8.75 31.08
C ASP A 197 3.97 -7.92 31.97
N MET A 198 3.57 -6.72 31.52
CA MET A 198 2.65 -5.85 32.23
C MET A 198 1.23 -6.44 32.37
N THR A 199 0.82 -7.29 31.43
CA THR A 199 -0.51 -7.91 31.41
C THR A 199 -0.53 -9.32 32.01
N GLY A 200 0.60 -9.81 32.53
CA GLY A 200 0.74 -11.16 33.06
C GLY A 200 0.87 -12.23 31.97
N GLY A 201 1.28 -11.84 30.77
CA GLY A 201 1.49 -12.70 29.61
C GLY A 201 0.55 -12.40 28.44
N VAL A 202 0.75 -13.12 27.33
CA VAL A 202 -0.10 -12.99 26.13
C VAL A 202 -1.50 -13.57 26.34
N ALA A 203 -1.61 -14.64 27.13
CA ALA A 203 -2.87 -15.39 27.29
C ALA A 203 -4.02 -14.57 27.92
N PRO A 204 -3.80 -13.77 28.99
CA PRO A 204 -4.84 -12.90 29.53
C PRO A 204 -5.43 -11.92 28.51
N VAL A 205 -4.57 -11.34 27.65
CA VAL A 205 -5.00 -10.39 26.62
C VAL A 205 -5.86 -11.07 25.55
N ILE A 206 -5.44 -12.26 25.08
CA ILE A 206 -6.21 -13.04 24.11
C ILE A 206 -7.56 -13.47 24.69
N GLU A 207 -7.58 -13.93 25.94
CA GLU A 207 -8.81 -14.37 26.59
C GLU A 207 -9.79 -13.21 26.80
N HIS A 208 -9.29 -12.05 27.22
CA HIS A 208 -10.10 -10.83 27.31
C HIS A 208 -10.65 -10.42 25.93
N ALA A 209 -9.80 -10.44 24.88
CA ALA A 209 -10.23 -10.14 23.51
C ALA A 209 -11.31 -11.12 23.02
N ARG A 210 -11.16 -12.40 23.33
CA ARG A 210 -12.12 -13.46 22.99
C ARG A 210 -13.46 -13.22 23.70
N ALA A 211 -13.43 -12.96 25.01
CA ALA A 211 -14.63 -12.69 25.81
C ALA A 211 -15.36 -11.43 25.33
N ALA A 212 -14.62 -10.41 24.89
CA ALA A 212 -15.15 -9.19 24.30
C ALA A 212 -15.60 -9.33 22.83
N GLY A 213 -15.54 -10.54 22.24
CA GLY A 213 -15.91 -10.80 20.85
C GLY A 213 -14.97 -10.18 19.81
N LYS A 214 -13.80 -9.68 20.21
CA LYS A 214 -12.85 -8.99 19.32
C LYS A 214 -12.15 -9.96 18.37
N LEU A 215 -12.13 -11.26 18.68
CA LEU A 215 -11.54 -12.30 17.84
C LEU A 215 -12.54 -12.92 16.84
N ASP A 216 -13.77 -12.45 16.80
CA ASP A 216 -14.75 -12.88 15.80
C ASP A 216 -14.42 -12.23 14.45
N PHE A 217 -13.90 -13.01 13.51
CA PHE A 217 -13.56 -12.52 12.18
C PHE A 217 -14.80 -12.29 11.31
N PHE A 218 -15.67 -13.30 11.22
CA PHE A 218 -16.87 -13.22 10.38
C PHE A 218 -18.01 -12.48 11.09
N PRO A 219 -18.85 -11.73 10.34
CA PRO A 219 -20.08 -11.17 10.90
C PRO A 219 -20.96 -12.25 11.52
N LYS A 220 -21.61 -11.92 12.66
CA LYS A 220 -22.60 -12.80 13.28
C LYS A 220 -23.97 -12.56 12.66
N GLY A 221 -24.72 -13.63 12.43
CA GLY A 221 -26.08 -13.59 11.89
C GLY A 221 -26.16 -13.63 10.36
N ALA A 222 -27.39 -13.69 9.85
CA ALA A 222 -27.70 -13.85 8.43
C ALA A 222 -28.02 -12.53 7.71
N ASP A 223 -27.71 -11.37 8.32
CA ASP A 223 -27.97 -10.07 7.70
C ASP A 223 -27.03 -9.86 6.51
N ILE A 224 -27.61 -9.96 5.31
CA ILE A 224 -26.89 -9.86 4.04
C ILE A 224 -26.16 -8.53 3.89
N TRP A 225 -26.66 -7.43 4.46
CA TRP A 225 -26.08 -6.10 4.29
C TRP A 225 -24.78 -5.94 5.08
N VAL A 226 -24.73 -6.53 6.28
CA VAL A 226 -23.50 -6.60 7.09
C VAL A 226 -22.45 -7.43 6.37
N TRP A 227 -22.85 -8.58 5.81
CA TRP A 227 -21.97 -9.42 5.00
C TRP A 227 -21.45 -8.70 3.76
N LEU A 228 -22.30 -7.94 3.05
CA LEU A 228 -21.87 -7.16 1.89
C LEU A 228 -20.91 -6.04 2.25
N THR A 229 -21.07 -5.40 3.40
CA THR A 229 -20.14 -4.38 3.90
C THR A 229 -18.78 -4.98 4.23
N PHE A 230 -18.79 -6.09 4.98
CA PHE A 230 -17.58 -6.85 5.32
C PHE A 230 -16.84 -7.34 4.07
N LEU A 231 -17.55 -7.98 3.13
CA LEU A 231 -16.99 -8.41 1.85
C LEU A 231 -16.55 -7.21 1.00
N GLY A 232 -17.25 -6.08 1.09
CA GLY A 232 -16.91 -4.84 0.43
C GLY A 232 -15.50 -4.37 0.80
N GLY A 233 -15.23 -4.18 2.08
CA GLY A 233 -13.88 -3.77 2.55
C GLY A 233 -12.83 -4.82 2.24
N TRP A 234 -13.13 -6.10 2.51
CA TRP A 234 -12.19 -7.20 2.28
C TRP A 234 -11.79 -7.34 0.81
N VAL A 235 -12.77 -7.37 -0.11
CA VAL A 235 -12.54 -7.48 -1.56
C VAL A 235 -11.90 -6.22 -2.12
N THR A 236 -12.23 -5.04 -1.59
CA THR A 236 -11.62 -3.78 -2.04
C THR A 236 -10.12 -3.79 -1.79
N MET A 237 -9.68 -4.13 -0.58
CA MET A 237 -8.25 -4.24 -0.30
C MET A 237 -7.59 -5.41 -1.02
N MET A 238 -8.28 -6.57 -1.11
CA MET A 238 -7.72 -7.77 -1.74
C MET A 238 -7.53 -7.64 -3.25
N LEU A 239 -8.53 -7.15 -3.98
CA LEU A 239 -8.52 -7.13 -5.43
C LEU A 239 -8.14 -5.75 -5.98
N GLY A 240 -8.56 -4.67 -5.32
CA GLY A 240 -8.24 -3.30 -5.72
C GLY A 240 -6.75 -2.97 -5.58
N SER A 241 -6.02 -3.71 -4.75
CA SER A 241 -4.57 -3.58 -4.58
C SER A 241 -3.74 -4.32 -5.63
N ILE A 242 -4.30 -5.32 -6.33
CA ILE A 242 -3.55 -6.10 -7.31
C ILE A 242 -3.00 -5.22 -8.45
N PRO A 243 -3.76 -4.24 -9.01
CA PRO A 243 -3.28 -3.34 -10.06
C PRO A 243 -2.24 -2.30 -9.62
N GLN A 244 -1.76 -2.33 -8.38
CA GLN A 244 -0.87 -1.29 -7.87
C GLN A 244 0.55 -1.44 -8.41
N GLN A 245 1.18 -0.30 -8.73
CA GLN A 245 2.51 -0.27 -9.33
C GLN A 245 3.58 -0.83 -8.38
N ASP A 246 3.50 -0.61 -7.07
CA ASP A 246 4.47 -1.12 -6.09
C ASP A 246 4.53 -2.65 -6.11
N VAL A 247 3.38 -3.32 -6.18
CA VAL A 247 3.28 -4.78 -6.29
C VAL A 247 4.05 -5.27 -7.52
N PHE A 248 3.80 -4.65 -8.69
CA PHE A 248 4.50 -5.01 -9.92
C PHE A 248 5.96 -4.63 -9.91
N GLN A 249 6.31 -3.49 -9.32
CA GLN A 249 7.68 -3.00 -9.25
C GLN A 249 8.55 -3.93 -8.41
N ARG A 250 8.02 -4.55 -7.34
CA ARG A 250 8.74 -5.58 -6.57
C ARG A 250 8.92 -6.88 -7.36
N ILE A 251 7.88 -7.31 -8.09
CA ILE A 251 7.96 -8.47 -8.99
C ILE A 251 9.04 -8.26 -10.05
N THR A 252 9.02 -7.12 -10.75
CA THR A 252 9.92 -6.85 -11.88
C THR A 252 11.36 -6.56 -11.45
N SER A 253 11.57 -6.08 -10.21
CA SER A 253 12.91 -5.82 -9.66
C SER A 253 13.64 -7.07 -9.16
N ALA A 254 12.93 -8.19 -8.97
CA ALA A 254 13.53 -9.46 -8.58
C ALA A 254 14.55 -9.96 -9.62
N LYS A 255 15.56 -10.72 -9.17
CA LYS A 255 16.56 -11.31 -10.09
C LYS A 255 16.03 -12.46 -10.97
N SER A 256 14.88 -13.04 -10.61
CA SER A 256 14.24 -14.11 -11.38
C SER A 256 12.75 -14.22 -11.05
N ALA A 257 11.96 -14.79 -11.97
CA ALA A 257 10.53 -15.04 -11.74
C ALA A 257 10.26 -15.90 -10.49
N LYS A 258 11.11 -16.90 -10.22
CA LYS A 258 11.02 -17.72 -8.99
C LYS A 258 11.18 -16.86 -7.74
N ILE A 259 12.09 -15.88 -7.76
CA ILE A 259 12.31 -14.98 -6.63
C ILE A 259 11.20 -13.95 -6.51
N ALA A 260 10.64 -13.48 -7.62
CA ALA A 260 9.44 -12.65 -7.58
C ALA A 260 8.29 -13.38 -6.87
N LEU A 261 8.00 -14.62 -7.27
CA LEU A 261 6.96 -15.46 -6.64
C LEU A 261 7.21 -15.66 -5.14
N TRP A 262 8.35 -16.26 -4.78
CA TRP A 262 8.64 -16.59 -3.38
C TRP A 262 8.85 -15.35 -2.51
N GLY A 263 9.39 -14.27 -3.08
CA GLY A 263 9.54 -12.99 -2.40
C GLY A 263 8.20 -12.37 -2.03
N SER A 264 7.23 -12.37 -2.96
CA SER A 264 5.86 -11.94 -2.69
C SER A 264 5.18 -12.81 -1.64
N LEU A 265 5.26 -14.14 -1.76
CA LEU A 265 4.59 -15.06 -0.83
C LEU A 265 5.16 -14.95 0.59
N LEU A 266 6.47 -15.05 0.74
CA LEU A 266 7.12 -14.99 2.05
C LEU A 266 7.00 -13.59 2.67
N GLY A 267 7.12 -12.54 1.87
CA GLY A 267 6.87 -11.16 2.32
C GLY A 267 5.44 -10.98 2.84
N ALA A 268 4.44 -11.49 2.12
CA ALA A 268 3.03 -11.48 2.54
C ALA A 268 2.81 -12.25 3.84
N THR A 269 3.42 -13.43 4.00
CA THR A 269 3.32 -14.22 5.24
C THR A 269 3.93 -13.48 6.43
N VAL A 270 5.12 -12.89 6.26
CA VAL A 270 5.76 -12.12 7.33
C VAL A 270 4.89 -10.91 7.68
N TYR A 271 4.41 -10.16 6.70
CA TYR A 271 3.49 -9.04 6.93
C TYR A 271 2.23 -9.47 7.69
N PHE A 272 1.52 -10.50 7.21
CA PHE A 272 0.30 -11.01 7.83
C PHE A 272 0.50 -11.36 9.30
N CYS A 273 1.52 -12.17 9.61
CA CYS A 273 1.80 -12.57 10.97
C CYS A 273 2.21 -11.39 11.86
N PHE A 274 2.96 -10.44 11.30
CA PHE A 274 3.53 -9.35 12.09
C PHE A 274 2.53 -8.25 12.42
N THR A 275 1.47 -8.05 11.61
CA THR A 275 0.40 -7.08 11.91
C THR A 275 -0.36 -7.40 13.19
N PHE A 276 -0.33 -8.64 13.67
CA PHE A 276 -0.91 -9.00 14.98
C PHE A 276 -0.13 -8.44 16.18
N VAL A 277 1.16 -8.09 16.02
CA VAL A 277 1.97 -7.52 17.10
C VAL A 277 1.48 -6.13 17.53
N PRO A 278 1.34 -5.12 16.63
CA PRO A 278 0.78 -3.83 17.03
C PRO A 278 -0.70 -3.93 17.47
N MET A 279 -1.49 -4.85 16.92
CA MET A 279 -2.85 -5.13 17.42
C MET A 279 -2.83 -5.59 18.88
N PHE A 280 -1.95 -6.54 19.22
CA PHE A 280 -1.76 -7.00 20.58
C PHE A 280 -1.32 -5.86 21.52
N ILE A 281 -0.34 -5.06 21.11
CA ILE A 281 0.16 -3.94 21.91
C ILE A 281 -0.96 -2.92 22.19
N ALA A 282 -1.68 -2.49 21.15
CA ALA A 282 -2.75 -1.51 21.29
C ALA A 282 -3.91 -2.03 22.14
N TYR A 283 -4.30 -3.29 21.99
CA TYR A 283 -5.39 -3.87 22.78
C TYR A 283 -4.99 -4.08 24.24
N SER A 284 -3.74 -4.45 24.49
CA SER A 284 -3.20 -4.57 25.85
C SER A 284 -3.30 -3.26 26.65
N ALA A 285 -3.22 -2.11 25.98
CA ALA A 285 -3.43 -0.81 26.62
C ALA A 285 -4.76 -0.75 27.39
N THR A 286 -5.82 -1.35 26.82
CA THR A 286 -7.16 -1.36 27.43
C THR A 286 -7.26 -2.24 28.68
N LEU A 287 -6.27 -3.10 28.94
CA LEU A 287 -6.15 -3.90 30.16
C LEU A 287 -5.20 -3.24 31.18
N ILE A 288 -4.17 -2.53 30.71
CA ILE A 288 -3.14 -1.91 31.57
C ILE A 288 -3.72 -0.71 32.33
N ASP A 289 -4.39 0.20 31.63
CA ASP A 289 -5.15 1.29 32.24
C ASP A 289 -6.52 1.44 31.53
N PRO A 290 -7.54 0.68 31.98
CA PRO A 290 -8.84 0.67 31.32
C PRO A 290 -9.55 2.02 31.30
N MET A 291 -9.35 2.86 32.32
CA MET A 291 -10.02 4.17 32.37
C MET A 291 -9.37 5.15 31.40
N HIS A 292 -8.04 5.27 31.44
CA HIS A 292 -7.31 6.17 30.57
C HIS A 292 -7.44 5.77 29.09
N PHE A 293 -7.09 4.53 28.76
CA PHE A 293 -7.13 4.06 27.37
C PHE A 293 -8.54 3.82 26.86
N GLY A 294 -9.51 3.50 27.73
CA GLY A 294 -10.92 3.42 27.36
C GLY A 294 -11.46 4.77 26.86
N ALA A 295 -11.10 5.88 27.52
CA ALA A 295 -11.45 7.22 27.06
C ALA A 295 -10.72 7.58 25.75
N LEU A 296 -9.42 7.26 25.65
CA LEU A 296 -8.62 7.57 24.46
C LEU A 296 -9.10 6.79 23.21
N VAL A 297 -9.61 5.56 23.38
CA VAL A 297 -10.21 4.78 22.28
C VAL A 297 -11.40 5.49 21.65
N VAL A 298 -12.20 6.19 22.46
CA VAL A 298 -13.39 6.93 22.00
C VAL A 298 -13.00 8.25 21.33
N ASP A 299 -12.00 8.93 21.87
CA ASP A 299 -11.50 10.21 21.35
C ASP A 299 -10.68 10.03 20.07
N ASP A 300 -9.55 9.31 20.15
CA ASP A 300 -8.71 8.98 19.01
C ASP A 300 -7.96 7.65 19.24
N SER A 301 -8.59 6.56 18.82
CA SER A 301 -8.01 5.22 18.91
C SER A 301 -6.63 5.05 18.24
N GLN A 302 -6.21 5.93 17.33
CA GLN A 302 -4.88 5.87 16.70
C GLN A 302 -3.76 6.29 17.66
N ARG A 303 -4.09 7.05 18.70
CA ARG A 303 -3.17 7.51 19.74
C ARG A 303 -2.91 6.48 20.84
N VAL A 304 -3.76 5.47 20.99
CA VAL A 304 -3.68 4.44 22.04
C VAL A 304 -2.30 3.78 22.10
N LEU A 305 -1.83 3.28 20.97
CA LEU A 305 -0.56 2.55 20.89
C LEU A 305 0.65 3.46 21.23
N PRO A 306 0.86 4.62 20.57
CA PRO A 306 2.01 5.46 20.89
C PRO A 306 1.98 6.03 22.31
N TYR A 307 0.80 6.35 22.87
CA TYR A 307 0.68 6.83 24.25
C TYR A 307 0.97 5.72 25.27
N LEU A 308 0.53 4.48 25.03
CA LEU A 308 0.90 3.34 25.88
C LEU A 308 2.42 3.25 26.02
N VAL A 309 3.14 3.31 24.90
CA VAL A 309 4.61 3.24 24.93
C VAL A 309 5.21 4.44 25.65
N LEU A 310 4.73 5.66 25.35
CA LEU A 310 5.27 6.89 25.92
C LEU A 310 5.11 6.96 27.44
N GLU A 311 3.97 6.50 27.97
CA GLU A 311 3.61 6.65 29.37
C GLU A 311 4.03 5.45 30.24
N HIS A 312 4.06 4.24 29.67
CA HIS A 312 4.17 3.01 30.45
C HIS A 312 5.45 2.21 30.20
N THR A 313 6.36 2.70 29.34
CA THR A 313 7.63 1.99 29.06
C THR A 313 8.85 2.86 29.36
N PRO A 314 10.00 2.26 29.71
CA PRO A 314 11.22 3.02 29.98
C PRO A 314 11.75 3.71 28.73
N LEU A 315 12.56 4.77 28.91
CA LEU A 315 13.09 5.60 27.82
C LEU A 315 13.75 4.79 26.69
N LEU A 316 14.50 3.73 27.00
CA LEU A 316 15.12 2.88 25.98
C LEU A 316 14.09 2.20 25.09
N ALA A 317 12.98 1.71 25.67
CA ALA A 317 11.88 1.12 24.93
C ALA A 317 11.17 2.16 24.06
N GLN A 318 10.93 3.36 24.59
CA GLN A 318 10.38 4.47 23.81
C GLN A 318 11.24 4.79 22.58
N VAL A 319 12.57 4.91 22.75
CA VAL A 319 13.51 5.17 21.64
C VAL A 319 13.43 4.08 20.57
N ILE A 320 13.45 2.80 20.99
CA ILE A 320 13.36 1.66 20.07
C ILE A 320 12.03 1.66 19.32
N PHE A 321 10.92 1.87 20.03
CA PHE A 321 9.59 1.89 19.46
C PHE A 321 9.44 3.01 18.42
N PHE A 322 9.69 4.26 18.81
CA PHE A 322 9.50 5.39 17.89
C PHE A 322 10.50 5.33 16.72
N GLY A 323 11.71 4.79 16.94
CA GLY A 323 12.64 4.48 15.85
C GLY A 323 12.07 3.44 14.87
N ALA A 324 11.51 2.33 15.38
CA ALA A 324 10.86 1.29 14.60
C ALA A 324 9.62 1.80 13.83
N VAL A 325 8.78 2.63 14.45
CA VAL A 325 7.62 3.19 13.76
C VAL A 325 8.07 4.16 12.66
N MET A 326 9.00 5.08 12.96
CA MET A 326 9.55 5.97 11.93
C MET A 326 10.19 5.19 10.78
N SER A 327 10.88 4.09 11.08
CA SER A 327 11.41 3.14 10.10
C SER A 327 10.34 2.61 9.15
N ALA A 328 9.26 2.04 9.70
CA ALA A 328 8.14 1.48 8.94
C ALA A 328 7.47 2.54 8.05
N ILE A 329 7.15 3.70 8.64
CA ILE A 329 6.45 4.77 7.91
C ILE A 329 7.32 5.34 6.79
N MET A 330 8.62 5.55 7.03
CA MET A 330 9.54 6.06 6.01
C MET A 330 9.73 5.08 4.85
N SER A 331 9.97 3.79 5.15
CA SER A 331 10.08 2.75 4.12
C SER A 331 8.83 2.72 3.24
N CYS A 332 7.65 2.59 3.86
CA CYS A 332 6.36 2.57 3.16
C CYS A 332 6.14 3.84 2.34
N SER A 333 6.37 5.03 2.92
CA SER A 333 6.21 6.31 2.21
C SER A 333 7.11 6.41 0.99
N SER A 334 8.37 5.99 1.10
CA SER A 334 9.33 6.09 -0.01
C SER A 334 8.93 5.19 -1.20
N ALA A 335 8.48 3.96 -0.91
CA ALA A 335 8.01 3.02 -1.92
C ALA A 335 6.72 3.51 -2.61
N THR A 336 5.76 3.99 -1.82
CA THR A 336 4.44 4.45 -2.29
C THR A 336 4.49 5.83 -2.94
N LEU A 337 5.52 6.64 -2.70
CA LEU A 337 5.80 7.86 -3.49
C LEU A 337 6.46 7.51 -4.82
N LEU A 338 7.40 6.56 -4.83
CA LEU A 338 8.17 6.22 -6.02
C LEU A 338 7.31 5.59 -7.10
N ALA A 339 6.49 4.60 -6.73
CA ALA A 339 5.67 3.83 -7.65
C ALA A 339 4.74 4.68 -8.56
N PRO A 340 3.81 5.51 -8.03
CA PRO A 340 2.98 6.37 -8.87
C PRO A 340 3.78 7.37 -9.68
N SER A 341 4.89 7.87 -9.14
CA SER A 341 5.73 8.87 -9.81
C SER A 341 6.43 8.29 -11.04
N VAL A 342 6.91 7.05 -10.94
CA VAL A 342 7.47 6.29 -12.07
C VAL A 342 6.39 6.00 -13.10
N SER A 343 5.21 5.54 -12.68
CA SER A 343 4.08 5.27 -13.59
C SER A 343 3.61 6.53 -14.31
N PHE A 344 3.46 7.64 -13.60
CA PHE A 344 3.06 8.92 -14.20
C PHE A 344 4.10 9.41 -15.22
N ALA A 345 5.39 9.36 -14.87
CA ALA A 345 6.46 9.77 -15.77
C ALA A 345 6.54 8.89 -17.03
N GLU A 346 6.53 7.56 -16.87
CA GLU A 346 6.66 6.59 -17.97
C GLU A 346 5.42 6.53 -18.86
N ASN A 347 4.23 6.45 -18.26
CA ASN A 347 3.01 6.20 -19.01
C ASN A 347 2.29 7.47 -19.45
N ILE A 348 2.55 8.63 -18.84
CA ILE A 348 1.87 9.88 -19.21
C ILE A 348 2.88 10.86 -19.81
N VAL A 349 3.86 11.30 -19.02
CA VAL A 349 4.77 12.41 -19.41
C VAL A 349 5.66 12.04 -20.60
N LYS A 350 6.20 10.82 -20.64
CA LYS A 350 7.11 10.36 -21.70
C LYS A 350 6.53 10.52 -23.10
N GLY A 351 5.23 10.30 -23.27
CA GLY A 351 4.53 10.45 -24.56
C GLY A 351 4.55 11.88 -25.11
N TYR A 352 4.68 12.89 -24.25
CA TYR A 352 4.80 14.29 -24.62
C TYR A 352 6.26 14.75 -24.82
N MET A 353 7.23 13.90 -24.44
CA MET A 353 8.66 14.22 -24.48
C MET A 353 9.48 13.06 -25.12
N PRO A 354 9.16 12.64 -26.35
CA PRO A 354 9.69 11.41 -26.94
C PRO A 354 11.21 11.44 -27.25
N HIS A 355 11.82 12.63 -27.28
CA HIS A 355 13.23 12.81 -27.64
C HIS A 355 14.18 12.99 -26.44
N LEU A 356 13.70 12.76 -25.21
CA LEU A 356 14.56 12.86 -24.02
C LEU A 356 15.60 11.74 -23.97
N SER A 357 16.85 12.11 -23.69
CA SER A 357 17.86 11.14 -23.28
C SER A 357 17.49 10.47 -21.95
N ASP A 358 18.05 9.30 -21.66
CA ASP A 358 17.80 8.57 -20.41
C ASP A 358 18.09 9.44 -19.16
N LYS A 359 19.17 10.24 -19.19
CA LYS A 359 19.48 11.19 -18.10
C LYS A 359 18.44 12.31 -17.98
N GLY A 360 17.91 12.80 -19.11
CA GLY A 360 16.85 13.79 -19.13
C GLY A 360 15.55 13.21 -18.56
N PHE A 361 15.23 11.99 -18.94
CA PHE A 361 14.03 11.30 -18.48
C PHE A 361 14.10 10.91 -16.99
N LEU A 362 15.28 10.54 -16.48
CA LEU A 362 15.50 10.36 -15.04
C LEU A 362 15.21 11.64 -14.24
N LYS A 363 15.55 12.83 -14.77
CA LYS A 363 15.18 14.10 -14.13
C LYS A 363 13.66 14.30 -14.10
N VAL A 364 12.97 13.93 -15.17
CA VAL A 364 11.50 13.99 -15.23
C VAL A 364 10.89 13.11 -14.14
N MET A 365 11.34 11.86 -13.99
CA MET A 365 10.86 10.97 -12.91
C MET A 365 11.03 11.59 -11.51
N ARG A 366 12.16 12.25 -11.27
CA ARG A 366 12.44 12.93 -9.99
C ARG A 366 11.53 14.14 -9.75
N ILE A 367 11.26 14.92 -10.79
CA ILE A 367 10.33 16.06 -10.73
C ILE A 367 8.91 15.57 -10.48
N CYS A 368 8.46 14.51 -11.17
CA CYS A 368 7.16 13.88 -10.93
C CYS A 368 7.02 13.41 -9.48
N LEU A 369 8.10 12.87 -8.89
CA LEU A 369 8.12 12.45 -7.49
C LEU A 369 7.91 13.61 -6.52
N ILE A 370 8.65 14.70 -6.71
CA ILE A 370 8.47 15.91 -5.88
C ILE A 370 7.05 16.44 -6.04
N GLY A 371 6.56 16.59 -7.28
CA GLY A 371 5.22 17.08 -7.56
C GLY A 371 4.13 16.22 -6.92
N PHE A 372 4.23 14.90 -7.04
CA PHE A 372 3.29 13.98 -6.41
C PHE A 372 3.35 14.06 -4.88
N GLY A 373 4.54 14.16 -4.28
CA GLY A 373 4.69 14.36 -2.84
C GLY A 373 4.05 15.64 -2.32
N LEU A 374 4.08 16.72 -3.10
CA LEU A 374 3.38 17.97 -2.76
C LEU A 374 1.85 17.81 -2.83
N CYS A 375 1.33 17.09 -3.84
CA CYS A 375 -0.09 16.76 -3.92
C CYS A 375 -0.55 15.89 -2.74
N VAL A 376 0.27 14.91 -2.34
CA VAL A 376 0.02 14.07 -1.16
C VAL A 376 -0.02 14.91 0.11
N LEU A 377 0.96 15.79 0.32
CA LEU A 377 1.00 16.66 1.50
C LEU A 377 -0.23 17.57 1.55
N PHE A 378 -0.60 18.17 0.42
CA PHE A 378 -1.83 18.96 0.32
C PHE A 378 -3.06 18.14 0.71
N TYR A 379 -3.20 16.92 0.19
CA TYR A 379 -4.32 16.05 0.54
C TYR A 379 -4.30 15.63 2.03
N ALA A 380 -3.12 15.34 2.60
CA ALA A 380 -2.96 14.96 4.00
C ALA A 380 -3.41 16.09 4.96
N LEU A 381 -3.00 17.33 4.68
CA LEU A 381 -3.33 18.51 5.47
C LEU A 381 -4.82 18.89 5.43
N ASN A 382 -5.54 18.47 4.38
CA ASN A 382 -6.96 18.83 4.18
C ASN A 382 -7.93 17.66 4.40
N SER A 383 -7.42 16.49 4.81
CA SER A 383 -8.25 15.31 5.03
C SER A 383 -8.55 15.17 6.52
N GLU A 384 -9.79 14.84 6.87
CA GLU A 384 -10.21 14.51 8.24
C GLU A 384 -10.33 12.99 8.48
N ARG A 385 -10.11 12.18 7.43
CA ARG A 385 -10.24 10.71 7.52
C ARG A 385 -9.16 10.09 8.40
N SER A 386 -9.48 8.99 9.08
CA SER A 386 -8.51 8.16 9.78
C SER A 386 -7.51 7.53 8.82
N ILE A 387 -6.34 7.13 9.33
CA ILE A 387 -5.27 6.47 8.56
C ILE A 387 -5.86 5.26 7.81
N PHE A 388 -6.55 4.35 8.51
CA PHE A 388 -7.15 3.17 7.89
C PHE A 388 -8.19 3.52 6.81
N GLY A 389 -9.07 4.49 7.09
CA GLY A 389 -10.10 4.90 6.13
C GLY A 389 -9.55 5.58 4.88
N MET A 390 -8.42 6.28 4.98
CA MET A 390 -7.72 6.86 3.83
C MET A 390 -7.17 5.78 2.91
N VAL A 391 -6.57 4.72 3.47
CA VAL A 391 -5.99 3.64 2.67
C VAL A 391 -7.07 2.74 2.06
N GLU A 392 -8.08 2.34 2.82
CA GLU A 392 -9.20 1.53 2.28
C GLU A 392 -9.91 2.25 1.12
N SER A 393 -10.17 3.55 1.28
CA SER A 393 -10.85 4.35 0.26
C SER A 393 -10.03 4.53 -1.02
N ALA A 394 -8.69 4.54 -0.90
CA ALA A 394 -7.80 4.68 -2.04
C ALA A 394 -7.98 3.54 -3.05
N TYR A 395 -8.24 2.32 -2.61
CA TYR A 395 -8.33 1.15 -3.50
C TYR A 395 -9.69 0.96 -4.18
N LYS A 396 -10.71 1.74 -3.82
CA LYS A 396 -12.02 1.70 -4.48
C LYS A 396 -11.91 2.00 -5.98
N ILE A 397 -11.11 3.01 -6.36
CA ILE A 397 -10.94 3.42 -7.76
C ILE A 397 -10.24 2.36 -8.61
N THR A 398 -9.24 1.69 -8.06
CA THR A 398 -8.49 0.65 -8.78
C THR A 398 -9.27 -0.66 -8.86
N LEU A 399 -10.09 -0.97 -7.85
CA LEU A 399 -11.05 -2.06 -7.92
C LEU A 399 -12.05 -1.85 -9.07
N ALA A 400 -12.66 -0.67 -9.14
CA ALA A 400 -13.67 -0.35 -10.14
C ALA A 400 -13.09 -0.16 -11.55
N GLY A 401 -11.90 0.43 -11.65
CA GLY A 401 -11.33 0.87 -12.92
C GLY A 401 -10.23 -0.04 -13.49
N ALA A 402 -9.26 -0.46 -12.68
CA ALA A 402 -8.02 -1.08 -13.18
C ALA A 402 -8.02 -2.62 -13.09
N PHE A 403 -8.67 -3.17 -12.06
CA PHE A 403 -8.61 -4.59 -11.73
C PHE A 403 -9.22 -5.49 -12.82
N VAL A 404 -10.42 -5.17 -13.30
CA VAL A 404 -11.10 -5.98 -14.32
C VAL A 404 -10.31 -6.01 -15.64
N PRO A 405 -9.85 -4.87 -16.21
CA PRO A 405 -8.94 -4.89 -17.35
C PRO A 405 -7.66 -5.70 -17.13
N LEU A 406 -7.10 -5.71 -15.91
CA LEU A 406 -5.90 -6.48 -15.62
C LEU A 406 -6.15 -7.99 -15.73
N ILE A 407 -7.13 -8.50 -14.98
CA ILE A 407 -7.44 -9.94 -14.96
C ILE A 407 -7.80 -10.45 -16.35
N PHE A 408 -8.71 -9.76 -17.03
CA PHE A 408 -9.16 -10.17 -18.34
C PHE A 408 -8.06 -10.00 -19.40
N GLY A 409 -7.16 -9.04 -19.22
CA GLY A 409 -6.01 -8.85 -20.10
C GLY A 409 -5.03 -10.01 -20.04
N VAL A 410 -4.77 -10.51 -18.83
CA VAL A 410 -3.84 -11.62 -18.59
C VAL A 410 -4.48 -12.97 -18.94
N PHE A 411 -5.69 -13.23 -18.48
CA PHE A 411 -6.28 -14.58 -18.51
C PHE A 411 -7.33 -14.79 -19.61
N TRP A 412 -7.92 -13.73 -20.17
CA TRP A 412 -8.96 -13.86 -21.21
C TRP A 412 -8.47 -13.42 -22.59
N LYS A 413 -8.25 -14.41 -23.48
CA LYS A 413 -7.78 -14.18 -24.86
C LYS A 413 -8.71 -13.29 -25.68
N LYS A 414 -10.02 -13.29 -25.37
CA LYS A 414 -11.01 -12.48 -26.10
C LYS A 414 -11.12 -11.03 -25.60
N SER A 415 -10.38 -10.62 -24.55
CA SER A 415 -10.48 -9.25 -24.06
C SER A 415 -9.99 -8.25 -25.13
N THR A 416 -10.70 -7.14 -25.28
CA THR A 416 -10.40 -6.11 -26.28
C THR A 416 -10.28 -4.73 -25.65
N SER A 417 -9.70 -3.78 -26.38
CA SER A 417 -9.61 -2.38 -25.93
C SER A 417 -10.98 -1.75 -25.72
N GLN A 418 -11.98 -2.13 -26.53
CA GLN A 418 -13.36 -1.67 -26.38
C GLN A 418 -13.97 -2.16 -25.06
N GLY A 419 -13.80 -3.45 -24.75
CA GLY A 419 -14.22 -4.01 -23.46
C GLY A 419 -13.52 -3.35 -22.28
N ALA A 420 -12.19 -3.16 -22.37
CA ALA A 420 -11.43 -2.53 -21.31
C ALA A 420 -11.86 -1.08 -21.04
N LEU A 421 -12.09 -0.27 -22.09
CA LEU A 421 -12.58 1.11 -21.94
C LEU A 421 -13.99 1.15 -21.35
N ALA A 422 -14.88 0.28 -21.82
CA ALA A 422 -16.24 0.17 -21.27
C ALA A 422 -16.20 -0.22 -19.78
N ALA A 423 -15.31 -1.14 -19.39
CA ALA A 423 -15.11 -1.55 -18.01
C ALA A 423 -14.63 -0.39 -17.12
N ILE A 424 -13.58 0.33 -17.55
CA ILE A 424 -13.03 1.46 -16.80
C ILE A 424 -14.08 2.55 -16.62
N ILE A 425 -14.69 2.99 -17.72
CA ILE A 425 -15.65 4.10 -17.70
C ILE A 425 -16.90 3.69 -16.92
N GLY A 426 -17.48 2.52 -17.23
CA GLY A 426 -18.68 2.03 -16.57
C GLY A 426 -18.48 1.80 -15.07
N GLY A 427 -17.38 1.14 -14.69
CA GLY A 427 -17.08 0.83 -13.30
C GLY A 427 -16.81 2.08 -12.47
N VAL A 428 -15.90 2.96 -12.91
CA VAL A 428 -15.54 4.18 -12.17
C VAL A 428 -16.71 5.15 -12.11
N SER A 429 -17.41 5.38 -13.23
CA SER A 429 -18.56 6.31 -13.25
C SER A 429 -19.68 5.82 -12.34
N THR A 430 -20.02 4.54 -12.39
CA THR A 430 -21.09 3.98 -11.56
C THR A 430 -20.74 4.05 -10.08
N TRP A 431 -19.50 3.69 -9.71
CA TRP A 431 -19.03 3.83 -8.35
C TRP A 431 -19.14 5.27 -7.86
N VAL A 432 -18.57 6.24 -8.60
CA VAL A 432 -18.56 7.66 -8.21
C VAL A 432 -19.98 8.22 -8.14
N LEU A 433 -20.84 7.92 -9.13
CA LEU A 433 -22.22 8.42 -9.14
C LEU A 433 -23.02 7.90 -7.94
N ILE A 434 -22.89 6.62 -7.59
CA ILE A 434 -23.60 6.06 -6.43
C ILE A 434 -23.04 6.64 -5.13
N GLU A 435 -21.71 6.75 -4.99
CA GLU A 435 -21.09 7.33 -3.79
C GLU A 435 -21.50 8.79 -3.59
N VAL A 436 -21.62 9.59 -4.66
CA VAL A 436 -22.00 11.01 -4.58
C VAL A 436 -23.50 11.21 -4.40
N LEU A 437 -24.34 10.45 -5.11
CA LEU A 437 -25.80 10.67 -5.12
C LEU A 437 -26.53 9.98 -3.98
N ILE A 438 -26.03 8.82 -3.53
CA ILE A 438 -26.69 7.98 -2.53
C ILE A 438 -25.84 7.92 -1.25
N GLY A 439 -24.51 7.88 -1.37
CA GLY A 439 -23.60 7.86 -0.23
C GLY A 439 -23.87 6.71 0.73
N GLU A 440 -23.87 7.01 2.03
CA GLU A 440 -24.08 6.02 3.11
C GLU A 440 -25.48 5.40 3.12
N ALA A 441 -26.46 5.99 2.43
CA ALA A 441 -27.79 5.40 2.30
C ALA A 441 -27.81 4.17 1.37
N CYS A 442 -26.71 3.89 0.66
CA CYS A 442 -26.63 2.75 -0.23
C CYS A 442 -26.42 1.46 0.58
N LEU A 443 -27.36 0.52 0.44
CA LEU A 443 -27.30 -0.78 1.14
C LEU A 443 -26.13 -1.66 0.67
N VAL A 444 -25.65 -1.45 -0.56
CA VAL A 444 -24.51 -2.17 -1.13
C VAL A 444 -23.34 -1.20 -1.26
N PRO A 445 -22.13 -1.56 -0.81
CA PRO A 445 -20.96 -0.71 -0.99
C PRO A 445 -20.80 -0.29 -2.46
N PRO A 446 -20.77 1.02 -2.77
CA PRO A 446 -20.82 1.54 -4.14
C PRO A 446 -19.72 0.97 -5.05
N GLN A 447 -18.54 0.69 -4.49
CA GLN A 447 -17.41 0.12 -5.22
C GLN A 447 -17.65 -1.32 -5.70
N LEU A 448 -18.48 -2.11 -5.00
CA LEU A 448 -18.87 -3.45 -5.45
C LEU A 448 -19.81 -3.39 -6.65
N ILE A 449 -20.70 -2.38 -6.69
CA ILE A 449 -21.55 -2.13 -7.85
C ILE A 449 -20.69 -1.70 -9.04
N GLY A 450 -19.74 -0.79 -8.82
CA GLY A 450 -18.75 -0.40 -9.82
C GLY A 450 -17.97 -1.59 -10.36
N LEU A 451 -17.50 -2.50 -9.51
CA LEU A 451 -16.85 -3.75 -9.91
C LEU A 451 -17.77 -4.61 -10.79
N GLY A 452 -19.03 -4.82 -10.38
CA GLY A 452 -20.01 -5.58 -11.14
C GLY A 452 -20.25 -5.01 -12.54
N VAL A 453 -20.46 -3.70 -12.63
CA VAL A 453 -20.61 -2.99 -13.92
C VAL A 453 -19.35 -3.12 -14.77
N SER A 454 -18.17 -2.99 -14.16
CA SER A 454 -16.89 -3.13 -14.85
C SER A 454 -16.74 -4.52 -15.49
N ILE A 455 -17.10 -5.60 -14.77
CA ILE A 455 -17.09 -6.98 -15.29
C ILE A 455 -18.06 -7.14 -16.46
N ILE A 456 -19.31 -6.69 -16.31
CA ILE A 456 -20.34 -6.80 -17.35
C ILE A 456 -19.90 -6.02 -18.60
N ALA A 457 -19.41 -4.80 -18.43
CA ALA A 457 -18.96 -3.94 -19.52
C ALA A 457 -17.71 -4.50 -20.22
N MET A 458 -16.78 -5.12 -19.50
CA MET A 458 -15.63 -5.83 -20.08
C MET A 458 -16.09 -6.95 -21.01
N VAL A 459 -17.00 -7.80 -20.53
CA VAL A 459 -17.51 -8.95 -21.29
C VAL A 459 -18.32 -8.49 -22.49
N ALA A 460 -19.30 -7.61 -22.29
CA ALA A 460 -20.15 -7.10 -23.36
C ALA A 460 -19.35 -6.35 -24.42
N GLY A 461 -18.50 -5.40 -24.01
CA GLY A 461 -17.69 -4.60 -24.93
C GLY A 461 -16.66 -5.41 -25.73
N SER A 462 -16.17 -6.52 -25.18
CA SER A 462 -15.25 -7.44 -25.87
C SER A 462 -15.95 -8.38 -26.86
N LEU A 463 -17.21 -8.74 -26.62
CA LEU A 463 -17.97 -9.65 -27.48
C LEU A 463 -18.77 -8.93 -28.59
N LEU A 464 -19.05 -7.65 -28.42
CA LEU A 464 -19.70 -6.82 -29.44
C LEU A 464 -18.78 -6.56 -30.65
N PRO A 465 -19.33 -6.15 -31.81
CA PRO A 465 -18.53 -5.71 -32.94
C PRO A 465 -17.51 -4.65 -32.54
N GLN A 466 -16.25 -4.87 -32.88
CA GLN A 466 -15.14 -4.03 -32.45
C GLN A 466 -15.04 -2.79 -33.34
N LYS A 467 -15.23 -1.62 -32.73
CA LYS A 467 -15.06 -0.31 -33.39
C LYS A 467 -13.80 0.43 -32.95
N ILE A 468 -13.23 0.04 -31.82
CA ILE A 468 -12.02 0.63 -31.26
C ILE A 468 -10.83 -0.28 -31.58
N GLY A 469 -9.81 0.27 -32.24
CA GLY A 469 -8.59 -0.45 -32.58
C GLY A 469 -7.82 -0.95 -31.35
N GLY A 470 -7.23 -2.15 -31.48
CA GLY A 470 -6.24 -2.69 -30.56
C GLY A 470 -4.84 -2.14 -30.80
N SER A 471 -3.89 -2.51 -29.95
CA SER A 471 -2.48 -2.11 -30.07
C SER A 471 -1.92 -2.51 -31.45
N PRO A 472 -1.16 -1.63 -32.12
CA PRO A 472 -0.45 -1.99 -33.34
C PRO A 472 0.69 -2.99 -33.09
N GLU A 473 1.18 -3.10 -31.85
CA GLU A 473 2.09 -4.15 -31.44
C GLU A 473 1.29 -5.42 -31.16
N LYS A 474 1.44 -6.43 -32.04
CA LYS A 474 0.99 -7.79 -31.70
C LYS A 474 1.66 -8.15 -30.37
N PRO A 475 0.91 -8.48 -29.30
CA PRO A 475 1.53 -9.05 -28.13
C PRO A 475 2.36 -10.24 -28.61
N ALA A 476 3.65 -10.26 -28.30
CA ALA A 476 4.50 -11.40 -28.64
C ALA A 476 3.72 -12.67 -28.25
N GLY A 477 3.67 -13.68 -29.13
CA GLY A 477 2.85 -14.89 -28.97
C GLY A 477 2.93 -15.50 -27.57
N TYR A 478 4.02 -15.24 -26.86
CA TYR A 478 4.24 -15.36 -25.43
C TYR A 478 3.04 -15.13 -24.49
N LEU A 479 2.22 -14.06 -24.64
CA LEU A 479 1.08 -13.81 -23.73
C LEU A 479 -0.05 -14.86 -23.84
N HIS A 480 -0.11 -15.61 -24.95
CA HIS A 480 -1.19 -16.56 -25.21
C HIS A 480 -0.73 -17.99 -25.55
N GLU A 481 0.53 -18.19 -25.92
CA GLU A 481 1.11 -19.50 -26.25
C GLU A 481 1.45 -20.35 -25.01
N HIS A 482 1.70 -19.75 -23.85
CA HIS A 482 2.12 -20.49 -22.65
C HIS A 482 1.09 -20.57 -21.51
N ALA A 483 -0.02 -19.83 -21.57
CA ALA A 483 -1.17 -20.09 -20.68
C ALA A 483 -1.83 -21.46 -20.94
N ALA A 484 -1.43 -22.15 -22.02
CA ALA A 484 -1.90 -23.48 -22.40
C ALA A 484 -0.87 -24.60 -22.17
N ARG A 485 0.30 -24.31 -21.59
CA ARG A 485 1.32 -25.33 -21.29
C ARG A 485 1.60 -25.42 -19.79
N PRO A 486 1.28 -26.54 -19.13
CA PRO A 486 1.69 -26.76 -17.75
C PRO A 486 3.21 -26.98 -17.72
N HIS A 487 3.90 -26.25 -16.85
CA HIS A 487 5.24 -26.57 -16.38
C HIS A 487 5.19 -26.81 -14.89
#